data_AF-A0A7Z9P230-F1
#
_entry.id   AF-A0A7Z9P230-F1
#
_cell.length_a   1.000
_cell.length_b   1.000
_cell.length_c   1.000
_cell.angle_alpha   90.00
_cell.angle_beta   90.00
_cell.angle_gamma   90.00
#
_symmetry.space_group_name_H-M   'P 1'
#
loop_
_entity.id
_entity.type
_entity.pdbx_description
1 polymer ?
#
loop_
_entity_poly.entity_id
_entity_poly.type
_entity_poly.pdbx_seq_one_letter_code
_entity_poly.pdbx_strand_id
1 'polypeptide(L)'
;MESNQLKKHDISGPVAWTLSIGVHIGVALIAFFITWSVIRDEGEPPQVVTSTWHEQPVLEEAILPMILPPKPETEKPVEVEQEPVEVAVKKDSLESVQDGLAVLHTIATTGEVPEKAIRKPEAEVKFMGLDAVAAKRIVYVVDASGSMLLHLTTVLGELERSLRTLHPKQEFGILFFQQKKAIAVPPKGELVSATAKNINKAMRWIDTSDKVIPAGGSNPIVALKSAMRLHPDVIYLLSENITGAGRYEVPADELLEEINKLNPVDKRNGLRKVQINCIQYLSQDATGTMRKIAEIHGGDDGYTFIERGRVGK
;
A
#
# COMPACT_ATOMS: atom_id res chain seq x y z
N MET A 1 40.23 -66.63 -59.47
CA MET A 1 39.40 -66.58 -58.25
C MET A 1 39.85 -65.37 -57.46
N GLU A 2 39.20 -64.23 -57.65
CA GLU A 2 39.53 -63.02 -56.90
C GLU A 2 38.29 -62.64 -56.10
N SER A 3 38.44 -62.74 -54.78
CA SER A 3 37.38 -62.58 -53.80
C SER A 3 37.09 -61.10 -53.59
N ASN A 4 35.85 -60.71 -53.91
CA ASN A 4 35.32 -59.37 -53.70
C ASN A 4 35.04 -59.18 -52.19
N GLN A 5 35.97 -58.56 -51.46
CA GLN A 5 35.80 -58.20 -50.06
C GLN A 5 35.02 -56.88 -49.96
N LEU A 6 33.75 -56.97 -49.55
CA LEU A 6 32.89 -55.84 -49.23
C LEU A 6 33.45 -55.06 -48.03
N LYS A 7 33.93 -53.85 -48.30
CA LYS A 7 34.42 -52.89 -47.30
C LYS A 7 33.22 -52.39 -46.47
N LYS A 8 32.96 -52.98 -45.30
CA LYS A 8 31.99 -52.47 -44.33
C LYS A 8 32.44 -51.07 -43.88
N HIS A 9 31.62 -50.05 -44.17
CA HIS A 9 31.81 -48.71 -43.63
C HIS A 9 31.55 -48.74 -42.12
N ASP A 10 32.56 -48.38 -41.32
CA ASP A 10 32.45 -48.30 -39.87
C ASP A 10 31.81 -46.96 -39.49
N ILE A 11 30.50 -47.01 -39.20
CA ILE A 11 29.64 -45.84 -38.94
C ILE A 11 29.67 -45.44 -37.46
N SER A 12 30.46 -46.13 -36.64
CA SER A 12 30.49 -45.97 -35.18
C SER A 12 31.05 -44.61 -34.72
N GLY A 13 32.04 -44.06 -35.44
CA GLY A 13 32.65 -42.77 -35.13
C GLY A 13 31.67 -41.60 -35.19
N PRO A 14 31.02 -41.34 -36.34
CA PRO A 14 30.06 -40.24 -36.48
C PRO A 14 28.88 -40.34 -35.50
N VAL A 15 28.39 -41.56 -35.25
CA VAL A 15 27.27 -41.80 -34.32
C VAL A 15 27.69 -41.46 -32.89
N ALA A 16 28.89 -41.88 -32.45
CA ALA A 16 29.41 -41.55 -31.13
C ALA A 16 29.59 -40.03 -30.93
N TRP A 17 30.06 -39.32 -31.96
CA TRP A 17 30.18 -37.86 -31.94
C TRP A 17 28.82 -37.16 -31.83
N THR A 18 27.82 -37.58 -32.62
CA THR A 18 26.47 -37.01 -32.54
C THR A 18 25.81 -37.25 -31.18
N LEU A 19 26.00 -38.43 -30.60
CA LEU A 19 25.49 -38.77 -29.28
C LEU A 19 26.14 -37.90 -28.19
N SER A 20 27.46 -37.74 -28.25
CA SER A 20 28.22 -36.90 -27.30
C SER A 20 27.79 -35.44 -27.37
N ILE A 21 27.68 -34.88 -28.58
CA ILE A 21 27.22 -33.50 -28.80
C ILE A 21 25.79 -33.33 -28.28
N GLY A 22 24.90 -34.28 -28.55
CA GLY A 22 23.53 -34.27 -28.04
C GLY A 22 23.45 -34.24 -26.52
N VAL A 23 24.27 -35.04 -25.84
CA VAL A 23 24.36 -35.05 -24.37
C VAL A 23 24.85 -33.71 -23.82
N HIS A 24 25.90 -33.14 -24.40
CA HIS A 24 26.44 -31.84 -23.95
C HIS A 24 25.42 -30.71 -24.16
N ILE A 25 24.72 -30.69 -25.30
CA ILE A 25 23.65 -29.71 -25.56
C ILE A 25 22.51 -29.90 -24.56
N GLY A 26 22.11 -31.13 -24.27
CA GLY A 26 21.08 -31.43 -23.28
C GLY A 26 21.44 -30.90 -21.88
N VAL A 27 22.67 -31.14 -21.42
CA VAL A 27 23.15 -30.63 -20.13
C VAL A 27 23.20 -29.10 -20.12
N ALA A 28 23.68 -28.47 -21.19
CA ALA A 28 23.71 -27.02 -21.30
C ALA A 28 22.30 -26.40 -21.27
N LEU A 29 21.33 -27.00 -21.94
CA LEU A 29 19.93 -26.56 -21.90
C LEU A 29 19.33 -26.70 -20.51
N ILE A 30 19.56 -27.82 -19.81
CA ILE A 30 19.08 -28.01 -18.44
C ILE A 30 19.71 -26.98 -17.51
N ALA A 31 21.02 -26.76 -17.59
CA ALA A 31 21.71 -25.74 -16.81
C ALA A 31 21.19 -24.33 -17.10
N PHE A 32 20.93 -24.01 -18.37
CA PHE A 32 20.31 -22.76 -18.80
C PHE A 32 18.90 -22.60 -18.24
N PHE A 33 18.05 -23.64 -18.30
CA PHE A 33 16.69 -23.58 -17.73
C PHE A 33 16.72 -23.42 -16.21
N ILE A 34 17.64 -24.09 -15.50
CA ILE A 34 17.79 -23.94 -14.05
C ILE A 34 18.26 -22.52 -13.71
N THR A 35 19.31 -22.02 -14.36
CA THR A 35 19.82 -20.66 -14.11
C THR A 35 18.79 -19.60 -14.49
N TRP A 36 18.14 -19.72 -15.65
CA TRP A 36 17.06 -18.83 -16.08
C TRP A 36 15.85 -18.86 -15.12
N SER A 37 15.48 -20.03 -14.59
CA SER A 37 14.39 -20.17 -13.62
C SER A 37 14.73 -19.53 -12.28
N VAL A 38 15.98 -19.66 -11.81
CA VAL A 38 16.44 -19.07 -10.55
C VAL A 38 16.53 -17.55 -10.65
N ILE A 39 16.96 -17.01 -11.79
CA ILE A 39 17.07 -15.57 -12.03
C ILE A 39 15.69 -14.88 -12.06
N ARG A 40 14.62 -15.61 -12.40
CA ARG A 40 13.24 -15.07 -12.42
C ARG A 40 12.60 -14.93 -11.05
N ASP A 41 13.10 -15.59 -10.02
CA ASP A 41 12.51 -15.55 -8.67
C ASP A 41 12.93 -14.31 -7.88
N GLU A 42 13.92 -13.58 -8.38
CA GLU A 42 14.33 -12.27 -7.89
C GLU A 42 13.36 -11.19 -8.41
N GLY A 43 12.13 -11.20 -7.90
CA GLY A 43 11.13 -10.15 -8.18
C GLY A 43 11.67 -8.73 -7.94
N GLU A 44 10.95 -7.73 -8.45
CA GLU A 44 11.34 -6.32 -8.37
C GLU A 44 11.75 -5.93 -6.93
N PRO A 45 12.83 -5.16 -6.77
CA PRO A 45 13.30 -4.76 -5.46
C PRO A 45 12.20 -3.94 -4.75
N PRO A 46 11.95 -4.19 -3.46
CA PRO A 46 10.90 -3.48 -2.75
C PRO A 46 11.13 -1.96 -2.73
N GLN A 47 10.04 -1.20 -2.79
CA GLN A 47 10.06 0.26 -2.75
C GLN A 47 9.45 0.76 -1.43
N VAL A 48 9.71 2.02 -1.09
CA VAL A 48 9.09 2.64 0.08
C VAL A 48 7.61 2.83 -0.21
N VAL A 49 6.75 2.30 0.66
CA VAL A 49 5.31 2.39 0.51
C VAL A 49 4.76 3.47 1.43
N THR A 50 3.84 4.29 0.93
CA THR A 50 3.05 5.21 1.75
C THR A 50 1.60 4.75 1.81
N SER A 51 1.00 4.86 2.98
CA SER A 51 -0.41 4.53 3.19
C SER A 51 -1.38 5.57 2.62
N THR A 52 -0.91 6.79 2.43
CA THR A 52 -1.70 7.96 2.03
C THR A 52 -1.72 8.10 0.52
N TRP A 53 -2.88 7.84 -0.08
CA TRP A 53 -3.12 8.20 -1.48
C TRP A 53 -3.29 9.71 -1.58
N HIS A 54 -2.35 10.36 -2.26
CA HIS A 54 -2.47 11.77 -2.61
C HIS A 54 -3.14 11.90 -3.99
N GLU A 55 -4.46 11.94 -4.04
CA GLU A 55 -5.13 12.79 -5.03
C GLU A 55 -5.28 14.15 -4.37
N GLN A 56 -4.38 15.09 -4.65
CA GLN A 56 -4.55 16.46 -4.14
C GLN A 56 -5.86 17.06 -4.68
N PRO A 57 -6.75 17.62 -3.84
CA PRO A 57 -7.25 18.95 -4.11
C PRO A 57 -6.21 19.93 -3.55
N VAL A 58 -5.44 20.55 -4.44
CA VAL A 58 -4.69 21.74 -4.07
C VAL A 58 -5.73 22.83 -3.78
N LEU A 59 -5.54 23.52 -2.65
CA LEU A 59 -6.20 24.75 -2.17
C LEU A 59 -7.30 24.56 -1.12
N GLU A 60 -6.91 24.21 0.10
CA GLU A 60 -7.51 24.81 1.29
C GLU A 60 -6.34 25.24 2.20
N GLU A 61 -6.28 26.53 2.53
CA GLU A 61 -5.28 27.20 3.39
C GLU A 61 -3.91 27.58 2.79
N ALA A 62 -3.93 28.33 1.70
CA ALA A 62 -2.98 29.45 1.59
C ALA A 62 -3.47 30.58 2.51
N ILE A 63 -2.92 30.65 3.72
CA ILE A 63 -3.03 31.85 4.57
C ILE A 63 -2.42 33.00 3.78
N LEU A 64 -3.27 33.85 3.20
CA LEU A 64 -2.84 35.13 2.65
C LEU A 64 -2.27 35.95 3.82
N PRO A 65 -1.04 36.49 3.73
CA PRO A 65 -0.63 37.50 4.69
C PRO A 65 -1.58 38.69 4.53
N MET A 66 -2.42 38.91 5.55
CA MET A 66 -3.25 40.11 5.67
C MET A 66 -2.32 41.33 5.55
N ILE A 67 -2.34 41.99 4.40
CA ILE A 67 -1.93 43.38 4.29
C ILE A 67 -3.08 44.17 4.89
N LEU A 68 -2.92 44.58 6.15
CA LEU A 68 -3.77 45.58 6.78
C LEU A 68 -3.72 46.86 5.94
N PRO A 69 -4.85 47.44 5.50
CA PRO A 69 -4.84 48.80 5.01
C PRO A 69 -4.50 49.74 6.19
N PRO A 70 -3.68 50.79 5.99
CA PRO A 70 -3.40 51.75 7.05
C PRO A 70 -4.69 52.48 7.44
N LYS A 71 -4.96 52.52 8.73
CA LYS A 71 -6.05 53.29 9.35
C LYS A 71 -5.72 54.79 9.25
N PRO A 72 -6.67 55.66 8.85
CA PRO A 72 -6.38 57.08 8.62
C PRO A 72 -6.28 57.85 9.95
N GLU A 73 -5.24 58.69 10.05
CA GLU A 73 -5.14 59.79 11.01
C GLU A 73 -5.96 60.99 10.51
N THR A 74 -6.64 61.66 11.44
CA THR A 74 -7.64 62.70 11.21
C THR A 74 -7.02 64.08 10.91
N GLU A 75 -7.71 64.79 10.00
CA GLU A 75 -7.89 66.25 9.87
C GLU A 75 -6.77 67.14 9.31
N LYS A 76 -7.04 67.73 8.14
CA LYS A 76 -7.43 69.16 7.98
C LYS A 76 -8.06 69.42 6.59
N PRO A 77 -9.02 70.36 6.45
CA PRO A 77 -9.70 70.63 5.18
C PRO A 77 -9.06 71.81 4.44
N VAL A 78 -8.80 71.67 3.14
CA VAL A 78 -8.52 72.79 2.23
C VAL A 78 -9.22 72.56 0.90
N GLU A 79 -10.26 73.38 0.71
CA GLU A 79 -10.64 74.20 -0.45
C GLU A 79 -10.60 73.66 -1.90
N VAL A 80 -11.68 74.02 -2.59
CA VAL A 80 -12.19 73.66 -3.93
C VAL A 80 -11.27 74.08 -5.08
N GLU A 81 -11.08 73.20 -6.07
CA GLU A 81 -11.09 73.59 -7.50
C GLU A 81 -11.35 72.37 -8.40
N GLN A 82 -12.32 72.49 -9.30
CA GLN A 82 -12.59 71.51 -10.36
C GLN A 82 -11.95 71.99 -11.65
N GLU A 83 -11.09 71.18 -12.27
CA GLU A 83 -10.89 71.20 -13.72
C GLU A 83 -10.71 69.76 -14.27
N PRO A 84 -11.19 69.48 -15.50
CA PRO A 84 -11.17 68.14 -16.09
C PRO A 84 -9.98 67.95 -17.04
N VAL A 85 -9.27 66.81 -16.97
CA VAL A 85 -8.33 66.42 -18.05
C VAL A 85 -8.36 64.92 -18.34
N GLU A 86 -9.02 64.62 -19.45
CA GLU A 86 -8.68 63.72 -20.56
C GLU A 86 -7.59 62.62 -20.42
N VAL A 87 -8.04 61.37 -20.62
CA VAL A 87 -7.50 60.28 -21.44
C VAL A 87 -5.99 59.96 -21.39
N ALA A 88 -5.68 58.75 -20.88
CA ALA A 88 -4.66 57.88 -21.49
C ALA A 88 -5.03 56.41 -21.30
N VAL A 89 -5.43 55.77 -22.40
CA VAL A 89 -5.66 54.34 -22.51
C VAL A 89 -4.32 53.60 -22.41
N LYS A 90 -4.25 52.57 -21.57
CA LYS A 90 -3.38 51.42 -21.84
C LYS A 90 -4.14 50.11 -21.60
N LYS A 91 -4.42 49.43 -22.72
CA LYS A 91 -4.80 48.02 -22.78
C LYS A 91 -3.67 47.21 -22.15
N ASP A 92 -4.01 46.31 -21.24
CA ASP A 92 -3.57 44.93 -21.37
C ASP A 92 -4.63 43.99 -20.80
N SER A 93 -4.83 42.94 -21.59
CA SER A 93 -5.88 41.93 -21.58
C SER A 93 -5.88 41.07 -20.32
N LEU A 94 -7.05 41.00 -19.68
CA LEU A 94 -7.46 39.85 -18.89
C LEU A 94 -7.70 38.68 -19.84
N GLU A 95 -6.83 37.67 -19.84
CA GLU A 95 -7.11 36.39 -20.48
C GLU A 95 -7.03 35.22 -19.49
N SER A 96 -8.06 34.39 -19.65
CA SER A 96 -8.21 32.98 -19.30
C SER A 96 -8.52 32.63 -17.83
N VAL A 97 -9.79 32.83 -17.47
CA VAL A 97 -10.53 31.84 -16.68
C VAL A 97 -10.73 30.61 -17.58
N GLN A 98 -10.26 29.45 -17.14
CA GLN A 98 -10.41 28.17 -17.85
C GLN A 98 -11.85 27.65 -17.68
N ASP A 99 -12.73 28.04 -18.59
CA ASP A 99 -14.09 27.52 -18.64
C ASP A 99 -14.11 26.11 -19.26
N GLY A 100 -14.35 25.09 -18.44
CA GLY A 100 -14.53 23.69 -18.87
C GLY A 100 -15.66 23.49 -19.89
N LEU A 101 -16.52 24.49 -20.08
CA LEU A 101 -17.58 24.51 -21.08
C LEU A 101 -17.04 24.63 -22.52
N ALA A 102 -15.92 25.34 -22.72
CA ALA A 102 -15.28 25.48 -24.02
C ALA A 102 -14.66 24.15 -24.51
N VAL A 103 -14.15 23.36 -23.57
CA VAL A 103 -13.57 22.03 -23.84
C VAL A 103 -14.67 21.05 -24.27
N LEU A 104 -15.82 21.06 -23.59
CA LEU A 104 -16.97 20.23 -23.95
C LEU A 104 -17.55 20.59 -25.32
N HIS A 105 -17.66 21.89 -25.63
CA HIS A 105 -18.12 22.36 -26.93
C HIS A 105 -17.18 21.93 -28.06
N THR A 106 -15.86 21.94 -27.81
CA THR A 106 -14.87 21.51 -28.80
C THR A 106 -14.99 20.02 -29.10
N ILE A 107 -15.06 19.17 -28.07
CA ILE A 107 -15.25 17.72 -28.22
C ILE A 107 -16.55 17.39 -28.96
N ALA A 108 -17.64 18.10 -28.65
CA ALA A 108 -18.93 17.90 -29.32
C ALA A 108 -18.91 18.32 -30.79
N THR A 109 -18.05 19.26 -31.18
CA THR A 109 -18.02 19.83 -32.53
C THR A 109 -17.00 19.13 -33.44
N THR A 110 -15.84 18.74 -32.91
CA THR A 110 -14.75 18.15 -33.71
C THR A 110 -14.63 16.64 -33.53
N GLY A 111 -15.22 16.07 -32.48
CA GLY A 111 -15.13 14.63 -32.17
C GLY A 111 -13.75 14.19 -31.66
N GLU A 112 -12.77 15.10 -31.59
CA GLU A 112 -11.41 14.82 -31.12
C GLU A 112 -11.23 15.30 -29.68
N VAL A 113 -10.69 14.43 -28.84
CA VAL A 113 -10.33 14.76 -27.45
C VAL A 113 -9.01 15.54 -27.47
N PRO A 114 -8.95 16.78 -26.93
CA PRO A 114 -7.71 17.56 -26.90
C PRO A 114 -6.59 16.78 -26.21
N GLU A 115 -5.37 16.84 -26.71
CA GLU A 115 -4.21 16.10 -26.18
C GLU A 115 -3.98 16.37 -24.68
N LYS A 116 -4.27 17.59 -24.20
CA LYS A 116 -4.24 17.97 -22.78
C LYS A 116 -5.29 17.29 -21.90
N ALA A 117 -6.30 16.65 -22.48
CA ALA A 117 -7.34 15.88 -21.77
C ALA A 117 -7.00 14.37 -21.68
N ILE A 118 -5.91 13.93 -22.31
CA ILE A 118 -5.43 12.55 -22.21
C ILE A 118 -4.58 12.42 -20.93
N ARG A 119 -5.15 11.89 -19.85
CA ARG A 119 -4.39 11.56 -18.64
C ARG A 119 -3.60 10.28 -18.87
N LYS A 120 -2.26 10.37 -18.86
CA LYS A 120 -1.38 9.21 -18.73
C LYS A 120 -1.54 8.59 -17.33
N PRO A 121 -1.45 7.25 -17.18
CA PRO A 121 -1.54 6.60 -15.89
C PRO A 121 -0.20 6.74 -15.15
N GLU A 122 -0.02 7.85 -14.42
CA GLU A 122 1.15 8.02 -13.56
C GLU A 122 0.78 7.55 -12.15
N ALA A 123 1.16 6.31 -11.83
CA ALA A 123 1.05 5.72 -10.50
C ALA A 123 2.37 5.85 -9.74
N GLU A 124 2.94 7.06 -9.73
CA GLU A 124 4.20 7.34 -9.05
C GLU A 124 4.15 8.77 -8.51
N VAL A 125 4.01 8.91 -7.19
CA VAL A 125 4.01 10.22 -6.54
C VAL A 125 5.45 10.49 -6.09
N LYS A 126 6.12 11.41 -6.77
CA LYS A 126 7.41 11.94 -6.31
C LYS A 126 7.16 13.03 -5.28
N PHE A 127 7.52 12.79 -4.02
CA PHE A 127 7.57 13.83 -3.01
C PHE A 127 9.02 13.95 -2.50
N MET A 128 9.60 15.15 -2.63
CA MET A 128 10.94 15.49 -2.13
C MET A 128 12.09 14.59 -2.63
N GLY A 129 11.99 14.03 -3.84
CA GLY A 129 13.03 13.18 -4.42
C GLY A 129 13.05 11.74 -3.89
N LEU A 130 12.03 11.32 -3.15
CA LEU A 130 11.80 9.94 -2.76
C LEU A 130 10.64 9.38 -3.60
N ASP A 131 10.91 8.30 -4.32
CA ASP A 131 9.92 7.53 -5.06
C ASP A 131 9.12 6.68 -4.05
N ALA A 132 8.15 7.30 -3.39
CA ALA A 132 7.26 6.61 -2.47
C ALA A 132 5.99 6.17 -3.21
N VAL A 133 5.78 4.86 -3.31
CA VAL A 133 4.61 4.29 -4.00
C VAL A 133 3.44 4.21 -3.04
N ALA A 134 2.26 4.65 -3.46
CA ALA A 134 1.07 4.53 -2.64
C ALA A 134 0.64 3.05 -2.52
N ALA A 135 0.34 2.60 -1.30
CA ALA A 135 -0.03 1.22 -1.01
C ALA A 135 -1.29 0.81 -1.78
N LYS A 136 -1.17 -0.15 -2.69
CA LYS A 136 -2.29 -0.65 -3.48
C LYS A 136 -2.98 -1.82 -2.79
N ARG A 137 -2.21 -2.70 -2.14
CA ARG A 137 -2.67 -3.96 -1.56
C ARG A 137 -2.52 -3.91 -0.04
N ILE A 138 -3.62 -3.81 0.67
CA ILE A 138 -3.62 -3.59 2.12
C ILE A 138 -4.26 -4.79 2.82
N VAL A 139 -3.68 -5.24 3.92
CA VAL A 139 -4.30 -6.26 4.77
C VAL A 139 -4.41 -5.78 6.21
N TYR A 140 -5.61 -5.83 6.76
CA TYR A 140 -5.88 -5.56 8.17
C TYR A 140 -5.84 -6.87 8.94
N VAL A 141 -4.95 -6.96 9.92
CA VAL A 141 -4.82 -8.08 10.86
C VAL A 141 -5.29 -7.61 12.23
N VAL A 142 -6.44 -8.09 12.67
CA VAL A 142 -7.19 -7.54 13.81
C VAL A 142 -7.25 -8.54 14.96
N ASP A 143 -6.91 -8.08 16.16
CA ASP A 143 -6.98 -8.88 17.36
C ASP A 143 -8.43 -9.19 17.75
N ALA A 144 -8.73 -10.48 17.97
CA ALA A 144 -9.99 -10.99 18.52
C ALA A 144 -9.72 -11.94 19.70
N SER A 145 -8.63 -11.71 20.44
CA SER A 145 -8.33 -12.38 21.69
C SER A 145 -9.32 -11.98 22.80
N GLY A 146 -9.28 -12.69 23.93
CA GLY A 146 -10.23 -12.48 25.03
C GLY A 146 -10.16 -11.07 25.65
N SER A 147 -9.00 -10.40 25.62
CA SER A 147 -8.89 -9.00 26.08
C SER A 147 -9.76 -8.05 25.26
N MET A 148 -10.03 -8.39 23.99
CA MET A 148 -10.84 -7.58 23.09
C MET A 148 -12.35 -7.64 23.39
N LEU A 149 -12.80 -8.42 24.39
CA LEU A 149 -14.24 -8.63 24.65
C LEU A 149 -15.03 -7.32 24.82
N LEU A 150 -14.48 -6.33 25.53
CA LEU A 150 -15.14 -5.04 25.77
C LEU A 150 -14.81 -3.97 24.71
N HIS A 151 -13.96 -4.33 23.73
CA HIS A 151 -13.26 -3.36 22.89
C HIS A 151 -13.41 -3.62 21.40
N LEU A 152 -13.75 -4.85 21.01
CA LEU A 152 -13.83 -5.27 19.62
C LEU A 152 -14.81 -4.39 18.83
N THR A 153 -15.98 -4.04 19.38
CA THR A 153 -16.96 -3.18 18.71
C THR A 153 -16.39 -1.80 18.35
N THR A 154 -15.59 -1.25 19.25
CA THR A 154 -14.93 0.04 19.09
C THR A 154 -13.84 -0.05 18.02
N VAL A 155 -13.03 -1.13 18.03
CA VAL A 155 -12.03 -1.40 17.00
C VAL A 155 -12.66 -1.66 15.62
N LEU A 156 -13.80 -2.34 15.55
CA LEU A 156 -14.54 -2.57 14.31
C LEU A 156 -15.05 -1.26 13.70
N GLY A 157 -15.47 -0.30 14.53
CA GLY A 157 -15.84 1.05 14.09
C GLY A 157 -14.67 1.79 13.44
N GLU A 158 -13.48 1.75 14.04
CA GLU A 158 -12.28 2.37 13.45
C GLU A 158 -11.78 1.62 12.22
N LEU A 159 -11.86 0.29 12.21
CA LEU A 159 -11.59 -0.51 11.02
C LEU A 159 -12.50 -0.08 9.86
N GLU A 160 -13.80 0.06 10.11
CA GLU A 160 -14.75 0.53 9.10
C GLU A 160 -14.41 1.94 8.61
N ARG A 161 -14.12 2.87 9.53
CA ARG A 161 -13.70 4.24 9.17
C ARG A 161 -12.46 4.22 8.29
N SER A 162 -11.43 3.46 8.68
CA SER A 162 -10.20 3.30 7.88
C SER A 162 -10.49 2.74 6.50
N LEU A 163 -11.27 1.66 6.40
CA LEU A 163 -11.66 1.07 5.12
C LEU A 163 -12.39 2.06 4.21
N ARG A 164 -13.22 2.94 4.79
CA ARG A 164 -13.96 3.98 4.04
C ARG A 164 -13.08 5.13 3.55
N THR A 165 -11.88 5.31 4.10
CA THR A 165 -10.90 6.29 3.60
C THR A 165 -10.06 5.77 2.43
N LEU A 166 -10.09 4.46 2.18
CA LEU A 166 -9.34 3.86 1.08
C LEU A 166 -9.91 4.30 -0.28
N HIS A 167 -9.02 4.59 -1.21
CA HIS A 167 -9.36 4.87 -2.58
C HIS A 167 -9.91 3.60 -3.28
N PRO A 168 -10.95 3.66 -4.13
CA PRO A 168 -11.56 2.48 -4.74
C PRO A 168 -10.64 1.59 -5.61
N LYS A 169 -9.49 2.11 -6.06
CA LYS A 169 -8.45 1.35 -6.78
C LYS A 169 -7.54 0.53 -5.87
N GLN A 170 -7.53 0.82 -4.57
CA GLN A 170 -6.85 -0.02 -3.58
C GLN A 170 -7.64 -1.29 -3.34
N GLU A 171 -6.94 -2.32 -2.92
CA GLU A 171 -7.49 -3.61 -2.54
C GLU A 171 -7.25 -3.84 -1.06
N PHE A 172 -8.22 -4.44 -0.38
CA PHE A 172 -8.12 -4.74 1.03
C PHE A 172 -8.47 -6.21 1.32
N GLY A 173 -7.90 -6.72 2.41
CA GLY A 173 -8.27 -7.99 3.04
C GLY A 173 -8.32 -7.82 4.56
N ILE A 174 -9.14 -8.62 5.24
CA ILE A 174 -9.31 -8.57 6.69
C ILE A 174 -9.12 -9.97 7.27
N LEU A 175 -8.25 -10.08 8.26
CA LEU A 175 -7.94 -11.30 8.99
C LEU A 175 -8.07 -11.01 10.49
N PHE A 176 -8.91 -11.76 11.20
CA PHE A 176 -8.89 -11.75 12.65
C PHE A 176 -7.93 -12.81 13.18
N PHE A 177 -7.29 -12.56 14.31
CA PHE A 177 -6.50 -13.55 15.01
C PHE A 177 -6.95 -13.72 16.45
N GLN A 178 -6.96 -14.97 16.90
CA GLN A 178 -7.24 -15.33 18.27
C GLN A 178 -6.63 -16.68 18.56
N GLN A 179 -5.93 -16.80 19.68
CA GLN A 179 -5.09 -17.95 20.02
C GLN A 179 -4.13 -18.24 18.87
N LYS A 180 -4.15 -19.44 18.28
CA LYS A 180 -3.32 -19.83 17.12
C LYS A 180 -4.16 -20.00 15.85
N LYS A 181 -5.21 -19.20 15.69
CA LYS A 181 -6.13 -19.28 14.55
C LYS A 181 -6.20 -17.94 13.83
N ALA A 182 -6.35 -18.02 12.51
CA ALA A 182 -6.66 -16.88 11.65
C ALA A 182 -8.06 -17.07 11.06
N ILE A 183 -8.89 -16.04 11.15
CA ILE A 183 -10.24 -16.01 10.61
C ILE A 183 -10.26 -15.00 9.47
N ALA A 184 -10.24 -15.48 8.24
CA ALA A 184 -10.31 -14.63 7.05
C ALA A 184 -11.76 -14.21 6.77
N VAL A 185 -11.96 -12.89 6.63
CA VAL A 185 -13.21 -12.32 6.13
C VAL A 185 -13.32 -12.65 4.63
N PRO A 186 -14.46 -13.17 4.15
CA PRO A 186 -14.64 -13.51 2.74
C PRO A 186 -14.55 -12.30 1.80
N PRO A 187 -14.05 -12.51 0.57
CA PRO A 187 -13.56 -13.78 0.03
C PRO A 187 -12.21 -14.21 0.63
N LYS A 188 -12.01 -15.52 0.77
CA LYS A 188 -10.78 -16.07 1.39
C LYS A 188 -9.70 -16.24 0.33
N GLY A 189 -8.48 -15.80 0.64
CA GLY A 189 -7.32 -16.02 -0.23
C GLY A 189 -7.14 -14.98 -1.34
N GLU A 190 -7.99 -13.96 -1.40
CA GLU A 190 -7.89 -12.86 -2.36
C GLU A 190 -8.17 -11.53 -1.66
N LEU A 191 -7.63 -10.45 -2.22
CA LEU A 191 -7.98 -9.08 -1.83
C LEU A 191 -9.12 -8.58 -2.71
N VAL A 192 -9.92 -7.65 -2.20
CA VAL A 192 -11.03 -7.06 -2.94
C VAL A 192 -10.87 -5.56 -3.02
N SER A 193 -11.29 -4.95 -4.14
CA SER A 193 -11.24 -3.49 -4.30
C SER A 193 -12.04 -2.79 -3.19
N ALA A 194 -11.54 -1.65 -2.71
CA ALA A 194 -12.10 -0.83 -1.63
C ALA A 194 -13.34 -0.03 -2.06
N THR A 195 -14.28 -0.69 -2.74
CA THR A 195 -15.59 -0.11 -3.07
C THR A 195 -16.52 -0.17 -1.86
N ALA A 196 -17.43 0.80 -1.74
CA ALA A 196 -18.45 0.81 -0.69
C ALA A 196 -19.25 -0.52 -0.62
N LYS A 197 -19.50 -1.15 -1.78
CA LYS A 197 -20.17 -2.46 -1.86
C LYS A 197 -19.37 -3.57 -1.17
N ASN A 198 -18.07 -3.66 -1.43
CA ASN A 198 -17.21 -4.68 -0.86
C ASN A 198 -16.98 -4.44 0.64
N ILE A 199 -16.78 -3.19 1.06
CA ILE A 199 -16.65 -2.80 2.47
C ILE A 199 -17.93 -3.19 3.23
N ASN A 200 -19.10 -2.79 2.73
CA ASN A 200 -20.38 -3.14 3.37
C ASN A 200 -20.62 -4.67 3.41
N LYS A 201 -20.11 -5.42 2.43
CA LYS A 201 -20.19 -6.89 2.43
C LYS A 201 -19.28 -7.51 3.50
N ALA A 202 -18.06 -6.99 3.65
CA ALA A 202 -17.11 -7.42 4.66
C ALA A 202 -17.63 -7.13 6.07
N MET A 203 -18.06 -5.89 6.35
CA MET A 203 -18.59 -5.48 7.66
C MET A 203 -19.83 -6.29 8.04
N ARG A 204 -20.79 -6.45 7.12
CA ARG A 204 -21.98 -7.28 7.38
C ARG A 204 -21.60 -8.73 7.70
N TRP A 205 -20.59 -9.30 7.04
CA TRP A 205 -20.15 -10.65 7.36
C TRP A 205 -19.55 -10.73 8.77
N ILE A 206 -18.76 -9.73 9.16
CA ILE A 206 -18.19 -9.65 10.52
C ILE A 206 -19.33 -9.65 11.55
N ASP A 207 -20.34 -8.80 11.34
CA ASP A 207 -21.47 -8.64 12.25
C ASP A 207 -22.36 -9.89 12.37
N THR A 208 -22.54 -10.66 11.28
CA THR A 208 -23.52 -11.76 11.24
C THR A 208 -22.93 -13.16 11.26
N SER A 209 -21.60 -13.33 11.25
CA SER A 209 -20.99 -14.65 11.03
C SER A 209 -20.90 -15.54 12.27
N ASP A 210 -21.11 -14.99 13.47
CA ASP A 210 -20.83 -15.61 14.77
C ASP A 210 -19.41 -16.20 14.90
N LYS A 211 -18.49 -15.84 13.99
CA LYS A 211 -17.12 -16.35 13.95
C LYS A 211 -16.13 -15.45 14.66
N VAL A 212 -16.39 -14.15 14.66
CA VAL A 212 -15.51 -13.14 15.27
C VAL A 212 -15.98 -12.91 16.71
N ILE A 213 -15.73 -13.90 17.57
CA ILE A 213 -16.06 -13.84 18.99
C ILE A 213 -14.75 -13.77 19.79
N PRO A 214 -14.52 -12.69 20.55
CA PRO A 214 -13.33 -12.51 21.38
C PRO A 214 -13.06 -13.71 22.29
N ALA A 215 -11.95 -14.43 22.08
CA ALA A 215 -11.62 -15.59 22.90
C ALA A 215 -10.14 -16.01 22.87
N GLY A 216 -9.64 -16.42 24.03
CA GLY A 216 -8.29 -16.97 24.22
C GLY A 216 -7.15 -15.94 24.07
N GLY A 217 -5.92 -16.41 23.82
CA GLY A 217 -4.72 -15.55 23.85
C GLY A 217 -4.47 -14.75 22.59
N SER A 218 -3.58 -13.75 22.67
CA SER A 218 -3.16 -12.92 21.55
C SER A 218 -1.90 -13.51 20.89
N ASN A 219 -2.03 -13.99 19.64
CA ASN A 219 -0.88 -14.44 18.84
C ASN A 219 -1.16 -14.21 17.34
N PRO A 220 -0.48 -13.24 16.71
CA PRO A 220 -0.77 -12.84 15.34
C PRO A 220 -0.06 -13.71 14.29
N ILE A 221 0.85 -14.62 14.64
CA ILE A 221 1.75 -15.30 13.68
C ILE A 221 0.98 -16.03 12.58
N VAL A 222 -0.09 -16.74 12.92
CA VAL A 222 -0.89 -17.49 11.93
C VAL A 222 -1.64 -16.55 10.98
N ALA A 223 -2.12 -15.41 11.48
CA ALA A 223 -2.78 -14.40 10.67
C ALA A 223 -1.79 -13.63 9.81
N LEU A 224 -0.63 -13.25 10.33
CA LEU A 224 0.45 -12.63 9.56
C LEU A 224 0.93 -13.56 8.44
N LYS A 225 1.16 -14.85 8.72
CA LYS A 225 1.48 -15.85 7.68
C LYS A 225 0.39 -15.93 6.61
N SER A 226 -0.87 -15.74 7.00
CA SER A 226 -2.00 -15.74 6.05
C SER A 226 -2.11 -14.44 5.26
N ALA A 227 -1.81 -13.30 5.89
CA ALA A 227 -1.74 -12.00 5.25
C ALA A 227 -0.65 -11.97 4.18
N MET A 228 0.55 -12.47 4.48
CA MET A 228 1.67 -12.49 3.53
C MET A 228 1.38 -13.28 2.26
N ARG A 229 0.56 -14.34 2.32
CA ARG A 229 0.13 -15.09 1.12
C ARG A 229 -0.78 -14.28 0.20
N LEU A 230 -1.37 -13.21 0.70
CA LEU A 230 -2.13 -12.25 -0.11
C LEU A 230 -1.21 -11.22 -0.79
N HIS A 231 0.12 -11.35 -0.65
CA HIS A 231 1.14 -10.45 -1.18
C HIS A 231 0.81 -8.95 -1.00
N PRO A 232 0.54 -8.48 0.23
CA PRO A 232 0.22 -7.09 0.49
C PRO A 232 1.46 -6.20 0.36
N ASP A 233 1.22 -4.92 0.08
CA ASP A 233 2.24 -3.87 0.20
C ASP A 233 2.36 -3.45 1.68
N VAL A 234 1.21 -3.35 2.37
CA VAL A 234 1.12 -2.93 3.78
C VAL A 234 0.20 -3.86 4.57
N ILE A 235 0.63 -4.23 5.77
CA ILE A 235 -0.19 -4.87 6.80
C ILE A 235 -0.42 -3.88 7.94
N TYR A 236 -1.67 -3.67 8.33
CA TYR A 236 -2.03 -3.00 9.58
C TYR A 236 -2.36 -4.04 10.64
N LEU A 237 -1.52 -4.14 11.67
CA LEU A 237 -1.72 -4.96 12.85
C LEU A 237 -2.43 -4.16 13.93
N LEU A 238 -3.68 -4.49 14.22
CA LEU A 238 -4.54 -3.83 15.18
C LEU A 238 -4.66 -4.71 16.43
N SER A 239 -4.24 -4.21 17.59
CA SER A 239 -4.37 -4.90 18.88
C SER A 239 -4.35 -3.90 20.04
N GLU A 240 -4.93 -4.25 21.18
CA GLU A 240 -4.67 -3.52 22.43
C GLU A 240 -3.26 -3.82 22.93
N ASN A 241 -2.90 -5.10 22.92
CA ASN A 241 -1.62 -5.58 23.40
C ASN A 241 -1.35 -6.99 22.86
N ILE A 242 -0.07 -7.26 22.60
CA ILE A 242 0.43 -8.59 22.28
C ILE A 242 1.42 -8.94 23.40
N THR A 243 0.88 -9.21 24.60
CA THR A 243 1.73 -9.69 25.70
C THR A 243 2.17 -11.12 25.46
N GLY A 244 3.33 -11.46 26.03
CA GLY A 244 3.91 -12.79 26.03
C GLY A 244 3.66 -13.58 27.32
N ALA A 245 2.64 -13.22 28.12
CA ALA A 245 2.42 -13.77 29.46
C ALA A 245 1.03 -14.41 29.57
N GLY A 246 0.91 -15.59 28.97
CA GLY A 246 -0.26 -16.46 29.04
C GLY A 246 0.01 -17.76 28.30
N ARG A 247 -0.71 -18.84 28.65
CA ARG A 247 -0.50 -20.20 28.07
C ARG A 247 -0.63 -20.29 26.53
N TYR A 248 -1.12 -19.23 25.88
CA TYR A 248 -1.31 -19.15 24.43
C TYR A 248 -0.63 -17.93 23.79
N GLU A 249 0.08 -17.14 24.60
CA GLU A 249 0.80 -15.95 24.18
C GLU A 249 2.22 -16.31 23.76
N VAL A 250 2.79 -15.54 22.85
CA VAL A 250 4.16 -15.74 22.36
C VAL A 250 5.06 -14.72 23.06
N PRO A 251 6.19 -15.12 23.66
CA PRO A 251 7.18 -14.19 24.18
C PRO A 251 7.57 -13.15 23.11
N ALA A 252 7.75 -11.89 23.52
CA ALA A 252 8.01 -10.79 22.59
C ALA A 252 9.20 -11.06 21.65
N ASP A 253 10.29 -11.61 22.18
CA ASP A 253 11.50 -11.90 21.40
C ASP A 253 11.25 -13.02 20.36
N GLU A 254 10.56 -14.10 20.75
CA GLU A 254 10.18 -15.19 19.82
C GLU A 254 9.23 -14.66 18.73
N LEU A 255 8.29 -13.79 19.10
CA LEU A 255 7.38 -13.16 18.15
C LEU A 255 8.14 -12.31 17.13
N LEU A 256 9.05 -11.46 17.59
CA LEU A 256 9.88 -10.62 16.72
C LEU A 256 10.77 -11.46 15.79
N GLU A 257 11.36 -12.55 16.29
CA GLU A 257 12.13 -13.47 15.45
C GLU A 257 11.28 -14.13 14.36
N GLU A 258 10.07 -14.59 14.69
CA GLU A 258 9.16 -15.20 13.71
C GLU A 258 8.69 -14.19 12.66
N ILE A 259 8.40 -12.94 13.04
CA ILE A 259 8.04 -11.88 12.09
C ILE A 259 9.25 -11.51 11.20
N ASN A 260 10.46 -11.49 11.75
CA ASN A 260 11.69 -11.27 10.98
C ASN A 260 11.93 -12.36 9.92
N LYS A 261 11.69 -13.63 10.26
CA LYS A 261 11.75 -14.73 9.28
C LYS A 261 10.67 -14.61 8.22
N LEU A 262 9.48 -14.14 8.59
CA LEU A 262 8.34 -14.01 7.69
C LEU A 262 8.50 -12.85 6.69
N ASN A 263 9.16 -11.77 7.11
CA ASN A 263 9.32 -10.57 6.30
C ASN A 263 10.78 -10.10 6.32
N PRO A 264 11.73 -10.86 5.76
CA PRO A 264 13.16 -10.56 5.85
C PRO A 264 13.53 -9.29 5.09
N VAL A 265 14.68 -8.70 5.45
CA VAL A 265 15.28 -7.59 4.73
C VAL A 265 15.85 -8.10 3.40
N ASP A 266 15.52 -7.44 2.30
CA ASP A 266 16.11 -7.68 0.99
C ASP A 266 17.56 -7.17 0.98
N LYS A 267 18.50 -8.05 0.63
CA LYS A 267 19.93 -7.75 0.68
C LYS A 267 20.37 -6.71 -0.36
N ARG A 268 19.57 -6.48 -1.39
CA ARG A 268 19.93 -5.61 -2.52
C ARG A 268 19.76 -4.13 -2.18
N ASN A 269 18.74 -3.80 -1.41
CA ASN A 269 18.39 -2.41 -1.08
C ASN A 269 18.16 -2.16 0.42
N GLY A 270 18.22 -3.18 1.27
CA GLY A 270 18.00 -3.03 2.71
C GLY A 270 16.54 -2.81 3.10
N LEU A 271 15.60 -2.96 2.16
CA LEU A 271 14.17 -2.75 2.38
C LEU A 271 13.46 -4.09 2.59
N ARG A 272 12.29 -4.05 3.23
CA ARG A 272 11.42 -5.22 3.39
C ARG A 272 10.34 -5.21 2.32
N LYS A 273 9.89 -6.40 1.91
CA LYS A 273 8.85 -6.54 0.88
C LYS A 273 7.49 -6.02 1.32
N VAL A 274 7.19 -6.12 2.61
CA VAL A 274 5.90 -5.73 3.18
C VAL A 274 6.15 -4.79 4.34
N GLN A 275 5.46 -3.65 4.36
CA GLN A 275 5.44 -2.77 5.52
C GLN A 275 4.47 -3.31 6.57
N ILE A 276 4.86 -3.42 7.84
CA ILE A 276 3.97 -3.85 8.92
C ILE A 276 3.79 -2.70 9.91
N ASN A 277 2.65 -2.03 9.80
CA ASN A 277 2.27 -0.93 10.68
C ASN A 277 1.44 -1.44 11.85
N CYS A 278 1.65 -0.91 13.03
CA CYS A 278 0.97 -1.31 14.25
C CYS A 278 0.08 -0.17 14.76
N ILE A 279 -1.21 -0.47 14.92
CA ILE A 279 -2.17 0.45 15.54
C ILE A 279 -2.56 -0.16 16.88
N GLN A 280 -2.07 0.47 17.94
CA GLN A 280 -2.34 0.07 19.29
C GLN A 280 -3.52 0.86 19.87
N TYR A 281 -4.43 0.20 20.57
CA TYR A 281 -5.60 0.85 21.16
C TYR A 281 -5.58 0.79 22.69
N LEU A 282 -6.25 1.77 23.32
CA LEU A 282 -6.70 1.76 24.72
C LEU A 282 -5.61 1.92 25.78
N SER A 283 -4.78 0.89 25.96
CA SER A 283 -3.77 0.81 27.00
C SER A 283 -2.39 0.66 26.37
N GLN A 284 -1.40 1.33 26.95
CA GLN A 284 -0.02 1.17 26.48
C GLN A 284 0.48 -0.24 26.82
N ASP A 285 1.17 -0.83 25.86
CA ASP A 285 1.78 -2.15 26.00
C ASP A 285 3.04 -1.97 26.85
N ALA A 286 3.02 -2.54 28.05
CA ALA A 286 4.14 -2.49 28.99
C ALA A 286 5.44 -3.08 28.41
N THR A 287 5.35 -3.99 27.44
CA THR A 287 6.50 -4.62 26.78
C THR A 287 6.99 -3.86 25.55
N GLY A 288 6.18 -2.93 25.04
CA GLY A 288 6.46 -2.18 23.82
C GLY A 288 6.60 -3.06 22.57
N THR A 289 6.06 -4.27 22.57
CA THR A 289 6.20 -5.26 21.51
C THR A 289 5.61 -4.74 20.20
N MET A 290 4.40 -4.17 20.23
CA MET A 290 3.79 -3.59 19.03
C MET A 290 4.62 -2.43 18.45
N ARG A 291 5.18 -1.58 19.32
CA ARG A 291 6.06 -0.49 18.90
C ARG A 291 7.32 -1.01 18.22
N LYS A 292 7.98 -2.01 18.82
CA LYS A 292 9.16 -2.65 18.23
C LYS A 292 8.86 -3.30 16.88
N ILE A 293 7.72 -3.98 16.73
CA ILE A 293 7.30 -4.55 15.44
C ILE A 293 7.22 -3.43 14.38
N ALA A 294 6.53 -2.34 14.68
CA ALA A 294 6.39 -1.20 13.78
C ALA A 294 7.73 -0.50 13.46
N GLU A 295 8.60 -0.30 14.44
CA GLU A 295 9.92 0.29 14.19
C GLU A 295 10.78 -0.60 13.26
N ILE A 296 10.69 -1.93 13.41
CA ILE A 296 11.50 -2.89 12.64
C ILE A 296 10.91 -3.16 11.23
N HIS A 297 9.59 -3.11 11.08
CA HIS A 297 8.90 -3.54 9.85
C HIS A 297 8.03 -2.47 9.19
N GLY A 298 7.65 -1.41 9.91
CA GLY A 298 6.77 -0.34 9.45
C GLY A 298 7.52 0.96 9.09
N GLY A 299 8.73 1.16 9.60
CA GLY A 299 9.50 2.41 9.43
C GLY A 299 9.08 3.49 10.44
N ASP A 300 9.53 4.72 10.21
CA ASP A 300 9.43 5.83 11.18
C ASP A 300 7.98 6.15 11.59
N ASP A 301 7.03 6.07 10.65
CA ASP A 301 5.60 6.30 10.88
C ASP A 301 4.79 5.01 11.07
N GLY A 302 5.47 3.89 11.33
CA GLY A 302 4.84 2.57 11.38
C GLY A 302 3.97 2.33 12.62
N TYR A 303 4.05 3.17 13.65
CA TYR A 303 3.35 2.99 14.93
C TYR A 303 2.36 4.11 15.21
N THR A 304 1.14 3.75 15.61
CA THR A 304 0.15 4.70 16.11
C THR A 304 -0.50 4.15 17.37
N PHE A 305 -0.74 5.02 18.35
CA PHE A 305 -1.50 4.71 19.56
C PHE A 305 -2.80 5.52 19.62
N ILE A 306 -3.92 4.84 19.79
CA ILE A 306 -5.25 5.45 19.87
C ILE A 306 -5.81 5.24 21.27
N GLU A 307 -5.84 6.33 22.04
CA GLU A 307 -6.41 6.35 23.39
C GLU A 307 -7.93 6.19 23.38
N ARG A 308 -8.45 5.57 24.45
CA ARG A 308 -9.89 5.28 24.65
C ARG A 308 -10.81 6.49 24.45
N GLY A 309 -10.36 7.71 24.77
CA GLY A 309 -11.15 8.95 24.64
C GLY A 309 -11.21 9.55 23.24
N ARG A 310 -10.41 9.04 22.30
CA ARG A 310 -10.40 9.44 20.88
C ARG A 310 -11.15 8.48 19.97
N VAL A 311 -11.43 7.25 20.43
CA VAL A 311 -12.15 6.27 19.62
C VAL A 311 -13.64 6.62 19.57
N GLY A 312 -14.22 6.70 18.37
CA GLY A 312 -15.65 7.00 18.20
C GLY A 312 -16.05 8.48 18.09
N LYS A 313 -15.10 9.44 18.13
CA LYS A 313 -15.37 10.82 17.69
C LYS A 313 -15.29 10.96 16.18
#